data_AF-A0A961LZQ8-F1
#
_entry.id   AF-A0A961LZQ8-F1
#
_cell.length_a   1.000
_cell.length_b   1.000
_cell.length_c   1.000
_cell.angle_alpha   90.00
_cell.angle_beta   90.00
_cell.angle_gamma   90.00
#
_symmetry.space_group_name_H-M   'P 1'
#
loop_
_entity.id
_entity.type
_entity.pdbx_description
1 polymer ?
#
loop_
_entity_poly.entity_id
_entity_poly.type
_entity_poly.pdbx_seq_one_letter_code
_entity_poly.pdbx_strand_id
1 'polypeptide(L)'
;MSTRPSPRRRLPGASGILVGTAVFVLVLLLTMALLADWITPYDPLRQNLMRALQMPSSRHWLGTDDLGRDVLSRLIYGCRIAVIAAAEATALAVVIGVPIGLFIGYRGGWWDWVTMRFVEAVVSIPGIMVAIVIIALLGAGLHRAMIALGILFSTSFLRLARGVVLAEREEVYVRSARVIGASDRRILLRHIFPNIAPPLIVQVTLTVGAVLLSEAGLSFIGLGVQPPGASWGTMLNSAANFMDLNWFLAVPPGIAIIVTVLSVNLLGDVIRDSIGRGIAAPPAARPLRTAAPVAAGPRDADLPPASDGEVLRIEHLGVELGPPGDTAIPIITDLSLTIRKGETLGLVGESGSGKTLTGLAVLGLLGAGVRAAQGAIRLEGRDLLRLPRHQLDRVRGNQMAMVFQDPTTSLNPAFTVGSQIAEVLRHKEGLSRRAAWDRTVDLIARVGIPRPAERAKAYPHELSGGMAQRIAIARALSCNPSLLIADEPTTALDVTVQQEILDLFRDLQDEFGMAILFVTHDLAVAADICDRISVMYAGQIVETAPVMDLFEDPRHPYTQGLLRAMPHGTGGTPPLPTIPGNVPRPGAWPQGCRFANRCAYHGPVCDAAVPLSALGERRVRCARAGSLLTEGAA
;
A
#
# COMPACT_ATOMS: atom_id res chain seq x y z
N MET A 1 -17.96 -15.10 45.58
CA MET A 1 -16.50 -15.07 45.33
C MET A 1 -16.26 -15.59 43.91
N SER A 2 -16.12 -14.68 42.93
CA SER A 2 -15.88 -15.03 41.52
C SER A 2 -14.46 -14.63 41.15
N THR A 3 -13.60 -15.62 40.99
CA THR A 3 -12.19 -15.51 40.64
C THR A 3 -12.02 -14.89 39.25
N ARG A 4 -11.38 -13.71 39.18
CA ARG A 4 -10.91 -13.11 37.91
C ARG A 4 -9.80 -13.98 37.31
N PRO A 5 -9.85 -14.36 36.02
CA PRO A 5 -8.74 -15.07 35.40
C PRO A 5 -7.59 -14.08 35.12
N SER A 6 -6.38 -14.47 35.51
CA SER A 6 -5.11 -13.77 35.25
C SER A 6 -4.86 -13.53 33.76
N PRO A 7 -4.16 -12.44 33.38
CA PRO A 7 -3.87 -12.14 31.99
C PRO A 7 -2.85 -13.15 31.44
N ARG A 8 -3.31 -14.08 30.59
CA ARG A 8 -2.43 -14.95 29.80
C ARG A 8 -1.59 -14.08 28.86
N ARG A 9 -0.28 -13.99 29.12
CA ARG A 9 0.73 -13.46 28.20
C ARG A 9 0.54 -14.11 26.84
N ARG A 10 0.16 -13.32 25.83
CA ARG A 10 -0.01 -13.81 24.45
C ARG A 10 1.38 -14.15 23.90
N LEU A 11 1.58 -15.43 23.58
CA LEU A 11 2.74 -15.89 22.83
C LEU A 11 2.84 -15.11 21.50
N PRO A 12 4.04 -14.69 21.06
CA PRO A 12 4.22 -14.06 19.75
C PRO A 12 3.73 -15.01 18.64
N GLY A 13 3.14 -14.47 17.58
CA GLY A 13 2.71 -15.29 16.43
C GLY A 13 3.90 -15.99 15.78
N ALA A 14 3.67 -17.11 15.09
CA ALA A 14 4.73 -17.93 14.48
C ALA A 14 5.75 -17.12 13.67
N SER A 15 5.30 -16.10 12.93
CA SER A 15 6.17 -15.17 12.18
C SER A 15 7.04 -14.31 13.10
N GLY A 16 6.51 -13.80 14.21
CA GLY A 16 7.27 -13.01 15.19
C GLY A 16 8.28 -13.86 15.97
N ILE A 17 7.96 -15.13 16.23
CA ILE A 17 8.91 -16.10 16.80
C ILE A 17 10.04 -16.36 15.81
N LEU A 18 9.71 -16.59 14.54
CA LEU A 18 10.71 -16.88 13.50
C LEU A 18 11.69 -15.70 13.31
N VAL A 19 11.17 -14.48 13.25
CA VAL A 19 11.99 -13.26 13.14
C VAL A 19 12.81 -13.02 14.40
N GLY A 20 12.21 -13.15 15.58
CA GLY A 20 12.94 -13.05 16.85
C GLY A 20 14.06 -14.08 16.96
N THR A 21 13.83 -15.29 16.42
CA THR A 21 14.83 -16.36 16.37
C THR A 21 15.95 -16.02 15.39
N ALA A 22 15.66 -15.52 14.19
CA ALA A 22 16.69 -15.11 13.24
C ALA A 22 17.54 -13.94 13.74
N VAL A 23 16.91 -12.93 14.36
CA VAL A 23 17.63 -11.81 14.99
C VAL A 23 18.51 -12.32 16.13
N PHE A 24 17.97 -13.18 17.00
CA PHE A 24 18.74 -13.80 18.08
C PHE A 24 19.95 -14.58 17.56
N VAL A 25 19.76 -15.39 16.51
CA VAL A 25 20.83 -16.15 15.87
C VAL A 25 21.90 -15.22 15.30
N LEU A 26 21.53 -14.15 14.61
CA LEU A 26 22.50 -13.20 14.05
C LEU A 26 23.27 -12.45 15.14
N VAL A 27 22.59 -12.05 16.23
CA VAL A 27 23.25 -11.44 17.39
C VAL A 27 24.21 -12.46 18.03
N LEU A 28 23.78 -13.70 18.20
CA LEU A 28 24.63 -14.77 18.73
C LEU A 28 25.87 -14.98 17.85
N LEU A 29 25.71 -15.09 16.53
CA LEU A 29 26.82 -15.23 15.59
C LEU A 29 27.77 -14.02 15.63
N LEU A 30 27.23 -12.80 15.72
CA LEU A 30 28.04 -11.60 15.87
C LEU A 30 28.81 -11.60 17.21
N THR A 31 28.18 -12.04 18.30
CA THR A 31 28.86 -12.16 19.59
C THR A 31 29.94 -13.25 19.58
N MET A 32 29.68 -14.40 18.95
CA MET A 32 30.67 -15.46 18.75
C MET A 32 31.85 -14.97 17.91
N ALA A 33 31.59 -14.19 16.85
CA ALA A 33 32.62 -13.62 16.00
C ALA A 33 33.49 -12.60 16.75
N LEU A 34 32.89 -11.68 17.50
CA LEU A 34 33.62 -10.62 18.21
C LEU A 34 34.38 -11.16 19.43
N LEU A 35 33.74 -12.01 20.23
CA LEU A 35 34.26 -12.51 21.50
C LEU A 35 34.90 -13.91 21.39
N ALA A 36 35.29 -14.34 20.18
CA ALA A 36 35.85 -15.68 19.96
C ALA A 36 37.02 -16.00 20.89
N ASP A 37 37.93 -15.04 21.11
CA ASP A 37 39.12 -15.26 21.96
C ASP A 37 38.76 -15.47 23.45
N TRP A 38 37.53 -15.14 23.86
CA TRP A 38 37.05 -15.21 25.24
C TRP A 38 36.05 -16.36 25.46
N ILE A 39 35.30 -16.72 24.43
CA ILE A 39 34.23 -17.75 24.50
C ILE A 39 34.78 -19.15 24.20
N THR A 40 35.90 -19.26 23.49
CA THR A 40 36.41 -20.56 23.06
C THR A 40 36.99 -21.38 24.23
N PRO A 41 36.58 -22.66 24.39
CA PRO A 41 37.08 -23.50 25.49
C PRO A 41 38.57 -23.87 25.37
N TYR A 42 39.05 -23.94 24.13
CA TYR A 42 40.42 -24.31 23.78
C TYR A 42 40.94 -23.38 22.67
N ASP A 43 42.27 -23.23 22.60
CA ASP A 43 42.92 -22.61 21.43
C ASP A 43 42.56 -23.43 20.17
N PRO A 44 41.99 -22.79 19.11
CA PRO A 44 41.57 -23.48 17.89
C PRO A 44 42.72 -24.16 17.13
N LEU A 45 43.97 -23.80 17.41
CA LEU A 45 45.15 -24.39 16.78
C LEU A 45 45.82 -25.47 17.62
N ARG A 46 45.37 -25.70 18.86
CA ARG A 46 45.98 -26.68 19.77
C ARG A 46 45.69 -28.10 19.28
N GLN A 47 46.76 -28.81 18.91
CA GLN A 47 46.69 -30.18 18.39
C GLN A 47 46.87 -31.24 19.48
N ASN A 48 46.19 -32.36 19.34
CA ASN A 48 46.36 -33.54 20.20
C ASN A 48 46.03 -34.83 19.44
N LEU A 49 47.02 -35.39 18.75
CA LEU A 49 46.85 -36.54 17.86
C LEU A 49 46.31 -37.79 18.58
N MET A 50 46.53 -37.93 19.89
CA MET A 50 45.98 -39.04 20.68
C MET A 50 44.45 -39.00 20.80
N ARG A 51 43.85 -37.85 20.49
CA ARG A 51 42.40 -37.65 20.42
C ARG A 51 41.96 -37.23 19.03
N ALA A 52 42.68 -37.60 17.97
CA ALA A 52 42.23 -37.31 16.61
C ALA A 52 40.90 -38.02 16.30
N LEU A 53 40.03 -37.36 15.53
CA LEU A 53 38.74 -37.87 15.06
C LEU A 53 37.79 -38.34 16.17
N GLN A 54 37.87 -37.77 17.37
CA GLN A 54 37.02 -38.16 18.48
C GLN A 54 35.56 -37.70 18.26
N MET A 55 34.60 -38.60 18.48
CA MET A 55 33.18 -38.25 18.57
C MET A 55 32.91 -37.27 19.75
N PRO A 56 31.74 -36.60 19.76
CA PRO A 56 31.33 -35.73 20.87
C PRO A 56 31.56 -36.35 22.25
N SER A 57 32.18 -35.58 23.14
CA SER A 57 32.49 -36.02 24.51
C SER A 57 32.32 -34.87 25.51
N SER A 58 32.32 -35.18 26.81
CA SER A 58 32.19 -34.17 27.87
C SER A 58 33.33 -33.15 27.88
N ARG A 59 34.51 -33.50 27.35
CA ARG A 59 35.65 -32.60 27.19
C ARG A 59 35.63 -31.83 25.87
N HIS A 60 35.20 -32.47 24.79
CA HIS A 60 35.09 -31.87 23.46
C HIS A 60 33.65 -31.99 22.99
N TRP A 61 32.83 -30.96 23.23
CA TRP A 61 31.36 -31.04 23.07
C TRP A 61 30.93 -31.38 21.65
N LEU A 62 31.68 -30.93 20.64
CA LEU A 62 31.44 -31.26 19.24
C LEU A 62 32.48 -32.24 18.67
N GLY A 63 33.27 -32.87 19.53
CA GLY A 63 34.36 -33.76 19.13
C GLY A 63 35.62 -33.02 18.69
N THR A 64 36.53 -33.76 18.06
CA THR A 64 37.83 -33.26 17.60
C THR A 64 38.10 -33.63 16.15
N ASP A 65 38.86 -32.80 15.45
CA ASP A 65 39.20 -33.04 14.05
C ASP A 65 40.36 -34.03 13.84
N ASP A 66 40.83 -34.14 12.60
CA ASP A 66 41.93 -34.98 12.14
C ASP A 66 43.26 -34.75 12.87
N LEU A 67 43.47 -33.55 13.43
CA LEU A 67 44.66 -33.21 14.22
C LEU A 67 44.37 -33.16 15.73
N GLY A 68 43.17 -33.61 16.14
CA GLY A 68 42.72 -33.59 17.52
C GLY A 68 42.42 -32.20 18.06
N ARG A 69 42.17 -31.21 17.18
CA ARG A 69 41.76 -29.85 17.58
C ARG A 69 40.26 -29.84 17.90
N ASP A 70 39.86 -28.99 18.83
CA ASP A 70 38.46 -28.90 19.26
C ASP A 70 37.56 -28.29 18.17
N VAL A 71 36.52 -29.03 17.76
CA VAL A 71 35.62 -28.62 16.66
C VAL A 71 34.79 -27.39 17.04
N LEU A 72 34.40 -27.22 18.31
CA LEU A 72 33.61 -26.08 18.77
C LEU A 72 34.44 -24.78 18.74
N SER A 73 35.67 -24.83 19.23
CA SER A 73 36.61 -23.71 19.13
C SER A 73 36.83 -23.29 17.67
N ARG A 74 37.05 -24.26 16.78
CA ARG A 74 37.22 -23.98 15.35
C ARG A 74 35.95 -23.42 14.71
N LEU A 75 34.77 -23.88 15.11
CA LEU A 75 33.48 -23.38 14.63
C LEU A 75 33.26 -21.90 14.97
N ILE A 76 33.61 -21.49 16.20
CA ILE A 76 33.50 -20.10 16.68
C ILE A 76 34.47 -19.19 15.90
N TYR A 77 35.73 -19.60 15.73
CA TYR A 77 36.68 -18.84 14.91
C TYR A 77 36.27 -18.79 13.43
N GLY A 78 35.69 -19.87 12.90
CA GLY A 78 35.12 -19.89 11.56
C GLY A 78 33.98 -18.87 11.39
N CYS A 79 33.17 -18.64 12.43
CA CYS A 79 32.14 -17.60 12.43
C CYS A 79 32.74 -16.19 12.29
N ARG A 80 33.87 -15.91 12.96
CA ARG A 80 34.58 -14.64 12.82
C ARG A 80 35.03 -14.41 11.38
N ILE A 81 35.61 -15.42 10.74
CA ILE A 81 36.01 -15.36 9.34
C ILE A 81 34.82 -15.10 8.42
N ALA A 82 33.73 -15.83 8.61
CA ALA A 82 32.51 -15.70 7.81
C ALA A 82 31.94 -14.27 7.87
N VAL A 83 31.91 -13.65 9.06
CA VAL A 83 31.43 -12.26 9.24
C VAL A 83 32.36 -11.25 8.54
N ILE A 84 33.67 -11.40 8.69
CA ILE A 84 34.65 -10.51 8.03
C ILE A 84 34.52 -10.61 6.51
N ALA A 85 34.42 -11.84 5.99
CA ALA A 85 34.27 -12.14 4.58
C ALA A 85 33.02 -11.47 3.97
N ALA A 86 31.87 -11.67 4.63
CA ALA A 86 30.60 -11.08 4.25
C ALA A 86 30.65 -9.55 4.25
N ALA A 87 31.24 -8.93 5.28
CA ALA A 87 31.34 -7.48 5.40
C ALA A 87 32.24 -6.88 4.31
N GLU A 88 33.42 -7.47 4.07
CA GLU A 88 34.41 -6.98 3.10
C GLU A 88 33.86 -7.00 1.66
N ALA A 89 33.40 -8.16 1.19
CA ALA A 89 32.92 -8.32 -0.17
C ALA A 89 31.64 -7.49 -0.43
N THR A 90 30.70 -7.47 0.53
CA THR A 90 29.44 -6.74 0.36
C THR A 90 29.64 -5.23 0.40
N ALA A 91 30.49 -4.71 1.30
CA ALA A 91 30.80 -3.29 1.35
C ALA A 91 31.45 -2.83 0.04
N LEU A 92 32.41 -3.59 -0.49
CA LEU A 92 33.04 -3.31 -1.77
C LEU A 92 32.02 -3.31 -2.92
N ALA A 93 31.13 -4.32 -2.95
CA ALA A 93 30.10 -4.43 -3.96
C ALA A 93 29.14 -3.22 -3.97
N VAL A 94 28.73 -2.74 -2.80
CA VAL A 94 27.87 -1.56 -2.65
C VAL A 94 28.59 -0.28 -3.05
N VAL A 95 29.81 -0.07 -2.54
CA VAL A 95 30.61 1.15 -2.79
C VAL A 95 30.95 1.33 -4.26
N ILE A 96 31.16 0.23 -5.00
CA ILE A 96 31.41 0.27 -6.44
C ILE A 96 30.10 0.33 -7.22
N GLY A 97 29.18 -0.60 -6.94
CA GLY A 97 28.02 -0.82 -7.80
C GLY A 97 27.00 0.30 -7.76
N VAL A 98 26.66 0.80 -6.55
CA VAL A 98 25.59 1.79 -6.39
C VAL A 98 25.92 3.12 -7.06
N PRO A 99 27.11 3.74 -6.85
CA PRO A 99 27.43 5.01 -7.50
C PRO A 99 27.48 4.91 -9.04
N ILE A 100 28.02 3.82 -9.58
CA ILE A 100 28.08 3.61 -11.03
C ILE A 100 26.66 3.45 -11.58
N GLY A 101 25.82 2.63 -10.93
CA GLY A 101 24.43 2.41 -11.33
C GLY A 101 23.59 3.70 -11.29
N LEU A 102 23.75 4.50 -10.24
CA LEU A 102 23.15 5.84 -10.13
C LEU A 102 23.53 6.74 -11.30
N PHE A 103 24.83 6.80 -11.59
CA PHE A 103 25.37 7.66 -12.63
C PHE A 103 24.85 7.28 -14.03
N ILE A 104 24.97 6.00 -14.41
CA ILE A 104 24.58 5.56 -15.75
C ILE A 104 23.06 5.54 -15.92
N GLY A 105 22.29 5.20 -14.89
CA GLY A 105 20.82 5.22 -14.94
C GLY A 105 20.29 6.65 -15.11
N TYR A 106 20.91 7.63 -14.45
CA TYR A 106 20.48 9.02 -14.55
C TYR A 106 20.87 9.64 -15.88
N ARG A 107 22.12 9.44 -16.31
CA ARG A 107 22.67 10.09 -17.51
C ARG A 107 22.26 9.39 -18.81
N GLY A 108 22.07 8.08 -18.77
CA GLY A 108 21.66 7.26 -19.92
C GLY A 108 22.64 7.31 -21.10
N GLY A 109 22.15 6.88 -22.27
CA GLY A 109 22.85 7.01 -23.54
C GLY A 109 24.12 6.16 -23.64
N TRP A 110 25.20 6.75 -24.16
CA TRP A 110 26.47 6.06 -24.42
C TRP A 110 27.08 5.41 -23.18
N TRP A 111 27.10 6.12 -22.05
CA TRP A 111 27.66 5.63 -20.79
C TRP A 111 26.95 4.38 -20.29
N ASP A 112 25.63 4.37 -20.44
CA ASP A 112 24.80 3.23 -20.08
C ASP A 112 25.09 2.02 -20.97
N TRP A 113 25.14 2.24 -22.28
CA TRP A 113 25.43 1.18 -23.25
C TRP A 113 26.80 0.53 -23.02
N VAL A 114 27.88 1.31 -22.93
CA VAL A 114 29.24 0.77 -22.73
C VAL A 114 29.34 0.00 -21.41
N THR A 115 28.81 0.56 -20.32
CA THR A 115 28.88 -0.05 -18.99
C THR A 115 28.11 -1.36 -18.95
N MET A 116 26.90 -1.41 -19.54
CA MET A 116 26.11 -2.64 -19.60
C MET A 116 26.78 -3.72 -20.44
N ARG A 117 27.43 -3.39 -21.57
CA ARG A 117 28.21 -4.36 -22.36
C ARG A 117 29.34 -4.98 -21.55
N PHE A 118 30.07 -4.18 -20.76
CA PHE A 118 31.10 -4.70 -19.86
C PHE A 118 30.50 -5.60 -18.77
N VAL A 119 29.42 -5.16 -18.12
CA VAL A 119 28.74 -5.95 -17.08
C VAL A 119 28.22 -7.29 -17.62
N GLU A 120 27.62 -7.30 -18.81
CA GLU A 120 27.16 -8.53 -19.46
C GLU A 120 28.31 -9.47 -19.80
N ALA A 121 29.44 -8.94 -20.28
CA ALA A 121 30.64 -9.72 -20.52
C ALA A 121 31.15 -10.38 -19.21
N VAL A 122 31.21 -9.62 -18.11
CA VAL A 122 31.63 -10.15 -16.80
C VAL A 122 30.66 -11.23 -16.29
N VAL A 123 29.35 -10.98 -16.37
CA VAL A 123 28.30 -11.91 -15.87
C VAL A 123 28.20 -13.18 -16.74
N SER A 124 28.65 -13.14 -17.99
CA SER A 124 28.69 -14.34 -18.84
C SER A 124 29.72 -15.38 -18.39
N ILE A 125 30.69 -14.99 -17.56
CA ILE A 125 31.70 -15.89 -16.99
C ILE A 125 31.16 -16.45 -15.66
N PRO A 126 31.16 -17.78 -15.43
CA PRO A 126 30.77 -18.36 -14.16
C PRO A 126 31.56 -17.76 -12.99
N GLY A 127 30.87 -17.28 -11.94
CA GLY A 127 31.52 -16.54 -10.85
C GLY A 127 32.65 -17.30 -10.14
N ILE A 128 32.54 -18.64 -10.04
CA ILE A 128 33.60 -19.48 -9.47
C ILE A 128 34.86 -19.50 -10.35
N MET A 129 34.73 -19.43 -11.67
CA MET A 129 35.87 -19.35 -12.59
C MET A 129 36.60 -18.03 -12.42
N VAL A 130 35.85 -16.92 -12.31
CA VAL A 130 36.42 -15.59 -12.03
C VAL A 130 37.18 -15.62 -10.70
N ALA A 131 36.59 -16.19 -9.65
CA ALA A 131 37.25 -16.31 -8.36
C ALA A 131 38.53 -17.16 -8.43
N ILE A 132 38.52 -18.31 -9.12
CA ILE A 132 39.71 -19.17 -9.30
C ILE A 132 40.81 -18.44 -10.07
N VAL A 133 40.48 -17.77 -11.19
CA VAL A 133 41.46 -17.03 -12.00
C VAL A 133 42.09 -15.90 -11.19
N ILE A 134 41.28 -15.15 -10.44
CA ILE A 134 41.78 -14.06 -9.60
C ILE A 134 42.67 -14.61 -8.49
N ILE A 135 42.32 -15.73 -7.87
CA ILE A 135 43.15 -16.38 -6.85
C ILE A 135 44.44 -16.95 -7.45
N ALA A 136 44.41 -17.49 -8.67
CA ALA A 136 45.61 -17.95 -9.37
C ALA A 136 46.58 -16.80 -9.67
N LEU A 137 46.06 -15.60 -9.98
CA LEU A 137 46.86 -14.42 -10.30
C LEU A 137 47.38 -13.67 -9.07
N LEU A 138 46.52 -13.44 -8.08
CA LEU A 138 46.84 -12.67 -6.88
C LEU A 138 47.35 -13.54 -5.72
N GLY A 139 47.27 -14.86 -5.84
CA GLY A 139 47.59 -15.84 -4.81
C GLY A 139 46.44 -16.08 -3.82
N ALA A 140 46.45 -17.25 -3.17
CA ALA A 140 45.43 -17.65 -2.22
C ALA A 140 45.39 -16.77 -0.96
N GLY A 141 44.19 -16.60 -0.41
CA GLY A 141 43.95 -15.84 0.80
C GLY A 141 42.56 -15.20 0.86
N LEU A 142 42.02 -15.11 2.08
CA LEU A 142 40.66 -14.63 2.34
C LEU A 142 40.38 -13.25 1.72
N HIS A 143 41.17 -12.24 2.08
CA HIS A 143 40.93 -10.85 1.63
C HIS A 143 40.99 -10.71 0.11
N ARG A 144 41.95 -11.39 -0.55
CA ARG A 144 42.08 -11.37 -2.01
C ARG A 144 40.84 -12.00 -2.68
N ALA A 145 40.34 -13.09 -2.13
CA ALA A 145 39.10 -13.72 -2.58
C ALA A 145 37.87 -12.82 -2.35
N MET A 146 37.81 -12.09 -1.24
CA MET A 146 36.68 -11.20 -0.93
C MET A 146 36.66 -9.94 -1.81
N ILE A 147 37.83 -9.38 -2.14
CA ILE A 147 37.95 -8.31 -3.12
C ILE A 147 37.44 -8.78 -4.49
N ALA A 148 37.85 -9.97 -4.91
CA ALA A 148 37.42 -10.60 -6.17
C ALA A 148 35.88 -10.73 -6.24
N LEU A 149 35.30 -11.33 -5.19
CA LEU A 149 33.85 -11.51 -5.08
C LEU A 149 33.11 -10.18 -4.98
N GLY A 150 33.65 -9.20 -4.24
CA GLY A 150 33.04 -7.87 -4.12
C GLY A 150 32.96 -7.14 -5.45
N ILE A 151 34.01 -7.22 -6.28
CA ILE A 151 33.97 -6.68 -7.66
C ILE A 151 32.91 -7.41 -8.49
N LEU A 152 32.85 -8.74 -8.41
CA LEU A 152 31.87 -9.52 -9.15
C LEU A 152 30.43 -9.16 -8.74
N PHE A 153 30.14 -9.13 -7.43
CA PHE A 153 28.82 -8.78 -6.90
C PHE A 153 28.46 -7.30 -7.10
N SER A 154 29.42 -6.40 -7.29
CA SER A 154 29.16 -4.99 -7.59
C SER A 154 28.27 -4.82 -8.83
N THR A 155 28.36 -5.74 -9.79
CA THR A 155 27.52 -5.75 -11.01
C THR A 155 26.03 -5.87 -10.68
N SER A 156 25.67 -6.60 -9.62
CA SER A 156 24.28 -6.78 -9.19
C SER A 156 23.71 -5.49 -8.61
N PHE A 157 24.49 -4.81 -7.75
CA PHE A 157 24.13 -3.50 -7.21
C PHE A 157 24.03 -2.42 -8.28
N LEU A 158 24.94 -2.44 -9.24
CA LEU A 158 24.95 -1.53 -10.39
C LEU A 158 23.67 -1.67 -11.21
N ARG A 159 23.31 -2.91 -11.59
CA ARG A 159 22.09 -3.19 -12.37
C ARG A 159 20.83 -2.78 -11.61
N LEU A 160 20.77 -3.06 -10.32
CA LEU A 160 19.64 -2.70 -9.47
C LEU A 160 19.46 -1.18 -9.35
N ALA A 161 20.53 -0.48 -8.97
CA ALA A 161 20.51 0.98 -8.84
C ALA A 161 20.12 1.64 -10.17
N ARG A 162 20.70 1.19 -11.30
CA ARG A 162 20.33 1.65 -12.64
C ARG A 162 18.83 1.45 -12.91
N GLY A 163 18.29 0.26 -12.66
CA GLY A 163 16.89 -0.07 -12.94
C GLY A 163 15.91 0.85 -12.22
N VAL A 164 16.15 1.11 -10.93
CA VAL A 164 15.30 2.00 -10.14
C VAL A 164 15.41 3.45 -10.60
N VAL A 165 16.63 3.93 -10.91
CA VAL A 165 16.84 5.30 -11.40
C VAL A 165 16.12 5.56 -12.73
N LEU A 166 16.10 4.56 -13.63
CA LEU A 166 15.42 4.68 -14.92
C LEU A 166 13.91 4.90 -14.76
N ALA A 167 13.28 4.28 -13.75
CA ALA A 167 11.88 4.51 -13.44
C ALA A 167 11.69 5.88 -12.75
N GLU A 168 12.45 6.14 -11.67
CA GLU A 168 12.26 7.34 -10.85
C GLU A 168 12.57 8.64 -11.58
N ARG A 169 13.50 8.65 -12.55
CA ARG A 169 13.84 9.86 -13.30
C ARG A 169 12.69 10.36 -14.18
N GLU A 170 11.71 9.52 -14.49
CA GLU A 170 10.58 9.85 -15.36
C GLU A 170 9.40 10.44 -14.59
N GLU A 171 9.41 10.34 -13.26
CA GLU A 171 8.39 10.85 -12.36
C GLU A 171 8.24 12.37 -12.41
N VAL A 172 7.00 12.83 -12.20
CA VAL A 172 6.62 14.24 -12.33
C VAL A 172 7.43 15.12 -11.38
N TYR A 173 7.65 14.68 -10.14
CA TYR A 173 8.38 15.47 -9.15
C TYR A 173 9.88 15.65 -9.50
N VAL A 174 10.49 14.70 -10.22
CA VAL A 174 11.87 14.83 -10.73
C VAL A 174 11.92 15.82 -11.89
N ARG A 175 10.94 15.76 -12.81
CA ARG A 175 10.82 16.73 -13.89
C ARG A 175 10.60 18.15 -13.34
N SER A 176 9.72 18.30 -12.35
CA SER A 176 9.49 19.57 -11.66
C SER A 176 10.78 20.09 -11.00
N ALA A 177 11.58 19.22 -10.38
CA ALA A 177 12.87 19.62 -9.81
C ALA A 177 13.85 20.15 -10.86
N ARG A 178 13.85 19.61 -12.09
CA ARG A 178 14.67 20.17 -13.19
C ARG A 178 14.16 21.52 -13.68
N VAL A 179 12.84 21.70 -13.77
CA VAL A 179 12.23 22.96 -14.21
C VAL A 179 12.58 24.12 -13.27
N ILE A 180 12.66 23.87 -11.97
CA ILE A 180 13.10 24.87 -10.98
C ILE A 180 14.62 25.06 -10.93
N GLY A 181 15.37 24.44 -11.86
CA GLY A 181 16.82 24.57 -11.95
C GLY A 181 17.61 23.79 -10.90
N ALA A 182 17.03 22.74 -10.27
CA ALA A 182 17.78 21.92 -9.33
C ALA A 182 18.93 21.18 -10.04
N SER A 183 20.11 21.18 -9.42
CA SER A 183 21.28 20.48 -9.97
C SER A 183 21.09 18.97 -9.97
N ASP A 184 21.69 18.29 -10.95
CA ASP A 184 21.65 16.83 -11.08
C ASP A 184 22.07 16.10 -9.80
N ARG A 185 23.08 16.61 -9.10
CA ARG A 185 23.52 16.06 -7.80
C ARG A 185 22.43 16.15 -6.74
N ARG A 186 21.69 17.27 -6.69
CA ARG A 186 20.61 17.47 -5.73
C ARG A 186 19.42 16.57 -6.07
N ILE A 187 19.10 16.41 -7.35
CA ILE A 187 18.06 15.49 -7.82
C ILE A 187 18.42 14.06 -7.43
N LEU A 188 19.64 13.62 -7.72
CA LEU A 188 20.10 12.28 -7.39
C LEU A 188 20.06 12.00 -5.88
N LEU A 189 20.64 12.87 -5.06
CA LEU A 189 20.77 12.62 -3.62
C LEU A 189 19.46 12.81 -2.85
N ARG A 190 18.63 13.78 -3.23
CA ARG A 190 17.44 14.15 -2.44
C ARG A 190 16.14 13.55 -2.95
N HIS A 191 16.04 13.29 -4.26
CA HIS A 191 14.79 12.86 -4.88
C HIS A 191 14.85 11.39 -5.32
N ILE A 192 15.99 10.92 -5.85
CA ILE A 192 16.09 9.57 -6.43
C ILE A 192 16.68 8.55 -5.43
N PHE A 193 17.79 8.88 -4.75
CA PHE A 193 18.48 7.95 -3.84
C PHE A 193 17.60 7.38 -2.70
N PRO A 194 16.70 8.15 -2.06
CA PRO A 194 15.83 7.62 -1.02
C PRO A 194 14.95 6.45 -1.50
N ASN A 195 14.53 6.44 -2.77
CA ASN A 195 13.69 5.41 -3.35
C ASN A 195 14.48 4.15 -3.76
N ILE A 196 15.82 4.25 -3.80
CA ILE A 196 16.72 3.13 -4.12
C ILE A 196 17.13 2.37 -2.84
N ALA A 197 17.10 3.01 -1.68
CA ALA A 197 17.49 2.38 -0.41
C ALA A 197 16.71 1.08 -0.08
N PRO A 198 15.36 1.00 -0.23
CA PRO A 198 14.63 -0.23 0.08
C PRO A 198 15.09 -1.46 -0.73
N PRO A 199 15.16 -1.43 -2.09
CA PRO A 199 15.65 -2.58 -2.84
C PRO A 199 17.14 -2.86 -2.60
N LEU A 200 17.97 -1.83 -2.32
CA LEU A 200 19.38 -2.05 -1.99
C LEU A 200 19.57 -2.87 -0.72
N ILE A 201 18.77 -2.63 0.32
CA ILE A 201 18.90 -3.35 1.59
C ILE A 201 18.60 -4.84 1.39
N VAL A 202 17.58 -5.16 0.59
CA VAL A 202 17.29 -6.55 0.19
C VAL A 202 18.49 -7.16 -0.52
N GLN A 203 19.04 -6.45 -1.50
CA GLN A 203 20.19 -6.91 -2.26
C GLN A 203 21.43 -7.12 -1.37
N VAL A 204 21.66 -6.28 -0.36
CA VAL A 204 22.71 -6.46 0.65
C VAL A 204 22.53 -7.80 1.38
N THR A 205 21.33 -8.10 1.87
CA THR A 205 21.10 -9.36 2.61
C THR A 205 21.29 -10.61 1.75
N LEU A 206 20.78 -10.60 0.52
CA LEU A 206 21.00 -11.70 -0.44
C LEU A 206 22.47 -11.86 -0.80
N THR A 207 23.19 -10.74 -0.95
CA THR A 207 24.63 -10.76 -1.26
C THR A 207 25.43 -11.31 -0.09
N VAL A 208 25.12 -10.94 1.15
CA VAL A 208 25.78 -11.52 2.34
C VAL A 208 25.62 -13.03 2.36
N GLY A 209 24.41 -13.56 2.13
CA GLY A 209 24.18 -15.00 2.04
C GLY A 209 24.99 -15.67 0.91
N ALA A 210 25.03 -15.05 -0.27
CA ALA A 210 25.79 -15.56 -1.42
C ALA A 210 27.31 -15.53 -1.18
N VAL A 211 27.83 -14.49 -0.53
CA VAL A 211 29.25 -14.37 -0.17
C VAL A 211 29.63 -15.44 0.85
N LEU A 212 28.80 -15.69 1.87
CA LEU A 212 29.05 -16.73 2.86
C LEU A 212 29.15 -18.12 2.23
N LEU A 213 28.24 -18.45 1.32
CA LEU A 213 28.29 -19.71 0.57
C LEU A 213 29.51 -19.79 -0.35
N SER A 214 29.86 -18.70 -1.02
CA SER A 214 31.03 -18.63 -1.92
C SER A 214 32.34 -18.75 -1.15
N GLU A 215 32.46 -18.09 0.01
CA GLU A 215 33.63 -18.21 0.89
C GLU A 215 33.78 -19.64 1.39
N ALA A 216 32.71 -20.26 1.91
CA ALA A 216 32.75 -21.65 2.37
C ALA A 216 33.15 -22.61 1.23
N GLY A 217 32.64 -22.39 0.01
CA GLY A 217 33.01 -23.18 -1.17
C GLY A 217 34.48 -22.98 -1.59
N LEU A 218 34.96 -21.74 -1.60
CA LEU A 218 36.37 -21.43 -1.93
C LEU A 218 37.33 -21.99 -0.88
N SER A 219 37.01 -21.85 0.40
CA SER A 219 37.77 -22.41 1.51
C SER A 219 37.72 -23.95 1.50
N PHE A 220 36.62 -24.56 1.05
CA PHE A 220 36.53 -26.01 0.85
C PHE A 220 37.46 -26.52 -0.27
N ILE A 221 37.68 -25.74 -1.33
CA ILE A 221 38.59 -26.09 -2.44
C ILE A 221 40.04 -25.69 -2.13
N GLY A 222 40.32 -25.10 -0.96
CA GLY A 222 41.65 -24.67 -0.54
C GLY A 222 42.11 -23.34 -1.14
N LEU A 223 41.19 -22.57 -1.74
CA LEU A 223 41.47 -21.27 -2.37
C LEU A 223 41.15 -20.08 -1.44
N GLY A 224 40.38 -20.33 -0.38
CA GLY A 224 40.03 -19.34 0.66
C GLY A 224 41.05 -19.29 1.81
N VAL A 225 40.59 -19.55 3.03
CA VAL A 225 41.45 -19.55 4.22
C VAL A 225 42.49 -20.66 4.15
N GLN A 226 43.76 -20.30 4.35
CA GLN A 226 44.87 -21.24 4.37
C GLN A 226 45.09 -21.83 5.78
N PRO A 227 45.51 -23.11 5.89
CA PRO A 227 45.99 -23.68 7.14
C PRO A 227 47.12 -22.81 7.74
N PRO A 228 47.14 -22.57 9.06
CA PRO A 228 46.38 -23.26 10.11
C PRO A 228 44.99 -22.67 10.40
N GLY A 229 44.54 -21.65 9.65
CA GLY A 229 43.28 -20.93 9.91
C GLY A 229 42.02 -21.83 9.90
N ALA A 230 41.07 -21.50 10.78
CA ALA A 230 39.77 -22.18 10.85
C ALA A 230 38.70 -21.39 10.08
N SER A 231 38.08 -22.04 9.09
CA SER A 231 36.86 -21.57 8.41
C SER A 231 35.87 -22.72 8.31
N TRP A 232 34.57 -22.42 8.12
CA TRP A 232 33.58 -23.49 7.94
C TRP A 232 33.84 -24.31 6.68
N GLY A 233 34.36 -23.69 5.61
CA GLY A 233 34.77 -24.38 4.39
C GLY A 233 35.94 -25.35 4.60
N THR A 234 36.99 -24.92 5.30
CA THR A 234 38.15 -25.81 5.57
C THR A 234 37.77 -26.94 6.53
N MET A 235 36.87 -26.70 7.49
CA MET A 235 36.33 -27.76 8.36
C MET A 235 35.53 -28.81 7.57
N LEU A 236 34.70 -28.37 6.62
CA LEU A 236 33.97 -29.29 5.74
C LEU A 236 34.91 -30.08 4.82
N ASN A 237 35.97 -29.46 4.31
CA ASN A 237 36.97 -30.15 3.48
C ASN A 237 37.66 -31.26 4.29
N SER A 238 38.14 -30.94 5.50
CA SER A 238 38.71 -31.95 6.40
C SER A 238 37.71 -33.07 6.68
N ALA A 239 36.46 -32.74 7.02
CA ALA A 239 35.43 -33.74 7.30
C ALA A 239 35.12 -34.66 6.11
N ALA A 240 35.14 -34.14 4.88
CA ALA A 240 34.90 -34.92 3.67
C ALA A 240 35.91 -36.06 3.49
N ASN A 241 37.16 -35.86 3.90
CA ASN A 241 38.21 -36.89 3.82
C ASN A 241 38.06 -38.00 4.87
N PHE A 242 37.25 -37.79 5.91
CA PHE A 242 37.10 -38.71 7.05
C PHE A 242 35.64 -39.13 7.28
N MET A 243 34.78 -39.06 6.27
CA MET A 243 33.35 -39.38 6.41
C MET A 243 33.11 -40.83 6.87
N ASP A 244 33.93 -41.78 6.43
CA ASP A 244 33.81 -43.19 6.82
C ASP A 244 34.16 -43.43 8.29
N LEU A 245 34.97 -42.55 8.87
CA LEU A 245 35.46 -42.67 10.26
C LEU A 245 34.61 -41.84 11.23
N ASN A 246 34.29 -40.61 10.86
CA ASN A 246 33.54 -39.68 11.69
C ASN A 246 32.72 -38.71 10.83
N TRP A 247 31.58 -39.20 10.35
CA TRP A 247 30.60 -38.40 9.59
C TRP A 247 30.11 -37.15 10.33
N PHE A 248 30.14 -37.16 11.67
CA PHE A 248 29.65 -36.04 12.48
C PHE A 248 30.50 -34.77 12.30
N LEU A 249 31.75 -34.87 11.86
CA LEU A 249 32.62 -33.69 11.64
C LEU A 249 32.08 -32.70 10.61
N ALA A 250 31.28 -33.18 9.64
CA ALA A 250 30.66 -32.32 8.63
C ALA A 250 29.41 -31.58 9.15
N VAL A 251 28.77 -32.10 10.21
CA VAL A 251 27.45 -31.63 10.68
C VAL A 251 27.53 -30.22 11.31
N PRO A 252 28.41 -29.93 12.29
CA PRO A 252 28.48 -28.60 12.89
C PRO A 252 28.76 -27.44 11.91
N PRO A 253 29.78 -27.50 11.03
CA PRO A 253 30.01 -26.40 10.08
C PRO A 253 28.89 -26.31 9.03
N GLY A 254 28.27 -27.43 8.63
CA GLY A 254 27.12 -27.42 7.72
C GLY A 254 25.88 -26.73 8.32
N ILE A 255 25.53 -27.06 9.57
CA ILE A 255 24.42 -26.41 10.28
C ILE A 255 24.71 -24.91 10.46
N ALA A 256 25.94 -24.54 10.82
CA ALA A 256 26.32 -23.14 10.99
C ALA A 256 26.12 -22.33 9.71
N ILE A 257 26.51 -22.85 8.54
CA ILE A 257 26.27 -22.20 7.24
C ILE A 257 24.77 -22.06 6.98
N ILE A 258 24.00 -23.14 7.09
CA ILE A 258 22.54 -23.14 6.80
C ILE A 258 21.81 -22.12 7.68
N VAL A 259 22.04 -22.20 8.99
CA VAL A 259 21.36 -21.35 9.98
C VAL A 259 21.74 -19.88 9.78
N THR A 260 23.00 -19.58 9.47
CA THR A 260 23.46 -18.22 9.20
C THR A 260 22.80 -17.65 7.95
N VAL A 261 22.88 -18.36 6.81
CA VAL A 261 22.33 -17.91 5.53
C VAL A 261 20.82 -17.71 5.63
N LEU A 262 20.11 -18.65 6.26
CA LEU A 262 18.66 -18.54 6.44
C LEU A 262 18.28 -17.35 7.34
N SER A 263 19.05 -17.09 8.40
CA SER A 263 18.79 -15.97 9.30
C SER A 263 19.04 -14.62 8.64
N VAL A 264 20.10 -14.49 7.83
CA VAL A 264 20.39 -13.26 7.05
C VAL A 264 19.28 -12.99 6.05
N ASN A 265 18.86 -14.00 5.28
CA ASN A 265 17.81 -13.82 4.27
C ASN A 265 16.46 -13.45 4.92
N LEU A 266 16.09 -14.13 6.01
CA LEU A 266 14.86 -13.81 6.74
C LEU A 266 14.88 -12.38 7.31
N LEU A 267 16.03 -11.94 7.85
CA LEU A 267 16.18 -10.57 8.32
C LEU A 267 16.01 -9.56 7.17
N GLY A 268 16.55 -9.87 5.99
CA GLY A 268 16.37 -9.05 4.79
C GLY A 268 14.92 -8.83 4.41
N ASP A 269 14.13 -9.89 4.39
CA ASP A 269 12.70 -9.82 4.09
C ASP A 269 11.93 -8.99 5.12
N VAL A 270 12.28 -9.10 6.40
CA VAL A 270 11.66 -8.29 7.46
C VAL A 270 12.01 -6.81 7.29
N ILE A 271 13.28 -6.50 7.03
CA ILE A 271 13.72 -5.12 6.84
C ILE A 271 13.03 -4.53 5.60
N ARG A 272 12.93 -5.29 4.51
CA ARG A 272 12.17 -4.92 3.30
C ARG A 272 10.72 -4.54 3.64
N ASP A 273 10.03 -5.41 4.37
CA ASP A 273 8.64 -5.20 4.75
C ASP A 273 8.44 -4.00 5.67
N SER A 274 9.46 -3.63 6.43
CA SER A 274 9.44 -2.46 7.32
C SER A 274 9.74 -1.15 6.57
N ILE A 275 10.66 -1.17 5.60
CA ILE A 275 11.12 0.03 4.86
C ILE A 275 10.27 0.31 3.62
N GLY A 276 9.74 -0.72 2.96
CA GLY A 276 8.76 -0.57 1.87
C GLY A 276 7.46 0.12 2.30
N ARG A 277 7.25 0.32 3.61
CA ARG A 277 6.17 1.12 4.20
C ARG A 277 6.55 2.60 4.41
N GLY A 278 7.65 3.06 3.83
CA GLY A 278 7.90 4.48 3.61
C GLY A 278 7.16 4.93 2.35
N ILE A 279 6.07 5.70 2.53
CA ILE A 279 5.14 6.30 1.54
C ILE A 279 3.78 5.58 1.35
N ALA A 280 3.55 4.36 1.83
CA ALA A 280 2.18 3.80 1.85
C ALA A 280 1.90 2.85 3.03
N ALA A 281 0.90 3.26 3.82
CA ALA A 281 0.15 2.53 4.85
C ALA A 281 0.92 1.89 6.04
N PRO A 282 0.43 2.06 7.29
CA PRO A 282 0.96 1.36 8.46
C PRO A 282 0.86 -0.17 8.30
N PRO A 283 1.60 -0.95 9.12
CA PRO A 283 1.70 -2.40 8.99
C PRO A 283 0.35 -3.03 8.75
N ALA A 284 0.28 -3.96 7.78
CA ALA A 284 -0.85 -4.85 7.63
C ALA A 284 -1.23 -5.35 9.02
N ALA A 285 -2.33 -4.80 9.54
CA ALA A 285 -2.94 -5.32 10.73
C ALA A 285 -3.10 -6.81 10.48
N ARG A 286 -2.70 -7.62 11.46
CA ARG A 286 -3.16 -9.00 11.71
C ARG A 286 -4.42 -9.25 10.87
N PRO A 287 -4.54 -10.34 10.06
CA PRO A 287 -5.77 -10.60 9.33
C PRO A 287 -6.89 -10.35 10.30
N LEU A 288 -7.66 -9.28 10.04
CA LEU A 288 -8.62 -8.76 11.00
C LEU A 288 -9.41 -9.99 11.40
N ARG A 289 -9.25 -10.46 12.65
CA ARG A 289 -10.28 -11.27 13.27
C ARG A 289 -11.52 -10.45 12.97
N THR A 290 -12.38 -11.00 12.11
CA THR A 290 -13.69 -10.47 11.72
C THR A 290 -14.03 -9.33 12.64
N ALA A 291 -13.94 -8.09 12.10
CA ALA A 291 -14.13 -6.87 12.86
C ALA A 291 -15.16 -7.16 13.94
N ALA A 292 -14.78 -7.01 15.21
CA ALA A 292 -15.74 -7.18 16.30
C ALA A 292 -16.99 -6.41 15.87
N PRO A 293 -18.17 -7.06 15.87
CA PRO A 293 -19.36 -6.45 15.30
C PRO A 293 -19.47 -5.04 15.85
N VAL A 294 -19.69 -4.08 14.93
CA VAL A 294 -19.94 -2.67 15.24
C VAL A 294 -20.72 -2.62 16.55
N ALA A 295 -20.22 -1.88 17.55
CA ALA A 295 -20.89 -1.75 18.84
C ALA A 295 -22.37 -1.48 18.55
N ALA A 296 -23.23 -2.37 19.03
CA ALA A 296 -24.59 -2.51 18.53
C ALA A 296 -25.31 -1.16 18.52
N GLY A 297 -25.44 -0.55 17.34
CA GLY A 297 -26.52 0.37 17.05
C GLY A 297 -27.87 -0.37 17.23
N PRO A 298 -29.00 0.35 17.25
CA PRO A 298 -30.32 -0.24 17.47
C PRO A 298 -30.49 -1.56 16.67
N ARG A 299 -31.09 -2.56 17.32
CA ARG A 299 -31.31 -3.87 16.67
C ARG A 299 -32.23 -3.64 15.47
N ASP A 300 -32.21 -4.54 14.48
CA ASP A 300 -33.07 -4.38 13.28
C ASP A 300 -34.56 -4.21 13.63
N ALA A 301 -34.98 -4.64 14.82
CA ALA A 301 -36.31 -4.49 15.38
C ALA A 301 -36.66 -3.07 15.92
N ASP A 302 -35.67 -2.21 16.18
CA ASP A 302 -35.86 -0.90 16.84
C ASP A 302 -35.94 0.27 15.84
N LEU A 303 -35.78 0.00 14.55
CA LEU A 303 -35.80 1.01 13.49
C LEU A 303 -37.05 0.84 12.63
N PRO A 304 -37.66 1.94 12.13
CA PRO A 304 -38.79 1.86 11.22
C PRO A 304 -38.45 0.93 10.05
N PRO A 305 -39.38 0.07 9.59
CA PRO A 305 -39.16 -0.72 8.39
C PRO A 305 -38.76 0.19 7.23
N ALA A 306 -37.88 -0.29 6.36
CA ALA A 306 -37.52 0.43 5.14
C ALA A 306 -38.81 0.75 4.39
N SER A 307 -39.00 2.02 3.99
CA SER A 307 -40.18 2.40 3.23
C SER A 307 -40.08 1.83 1.82
N ASP A 308 -41.22 1.47 1.22
CA ASP A 308 -41.26 0.93 -0.15
C ASP A 308 -40.56 1.91 -1.11
N GLY A 309 -39.52 1.42 -1.79
CA GLY A 309 -38.73 2.21 -2.75
C GLY A 309 -37.40 2.76 -2.25
N GLU A 310 -37.00 2.56 -0.98
CA GLU A 310 -35.65 2.93 -0.51
C GLU A 310 -34.58 1.93 -1.00
N VAL A 311 -33.59 2.41 -1.76
CA VAL A 311 -32.45 1.59 -2.20
C VAL A 311 -31.31 1.67 -1.19
N LEU A 312 -30.90 2.87 -0.78
CA LEU A 312 -29.83 3.07 0.20
C LEU A 312 -30.32 3.90 1.38
N ARG A 313 -30.02 3.45 2.59
CA ARG A 313 -30.26 4.20 3.82
C ARG A 313 -29.04 4.13 4.73
N ILE A 314 -28.50 5.28 5.08
CA ILE A 314 -27.41 5.44 6.05
C ILE A 314 -27.98 6.11 7.29
N GLU A 315 -27.71 5.54 8.47
CA GLU A 315 -28.26 5.99 9.73
C GLU A 315 -27.15 6.18 10.76
N HIS A 316 -26.99 7.42 11.23
CA HIS A 316 -26.06 7.80 12.30
C HIS A 316 -24.63 7.28 12.10
N LEU A 317 -24.17 7.20 10.85
CA LEU A 317 -22.87 6.63 10.50
C LEU A 317 -21.75 7.45 11.14
N GLY A 318 -20.89 6.77 11.89
CA GLY A 318 -19.66 7.32 12.43
C GLY A 318 -18.46 6.57 11.86
N VAL A 319 -17.52 7.31 11.26
CA VAL A 319 -16.27 6.76 10.72
C VAL A 319 -15.09 7.37 11.45
N GLU A 320 -14.16 6.53 11.89
CA GLU A 320 -13.01 6.93 12.70
C GLU A 320 -11.71 6.37 12.11
N LEU A 321 -10.61 7.10 12.33
CA LEU A 321 -9.24 6.73 12.01
C LEU A 321 -8.46 6.43 13.30
N GLY A 322 -7.87 5.25 13.41
CA GLY A 322 -6.99 4.88 14.50
C GLY A 322 -7.08 3.40 14.88
N PRO A 323 -6.03 2.84 15.51
CA PRO A 323 -6.07 1.47 16.00
C PRO A 323 -7.17 1.28 17.06
N PRO A 324 -7.80 0.09 17.16
CA PRO A 324 -8.81 -0.18 18.17
C PRO A 324 -8.23 -0.02 19.59
N GLY A 325 -8.75 0.93 20.37
CA GLY A 325 -8.40 1.13 21.79
C GLY A 325 -7.46 2.30 22.11
N ASP A 326 -6.94 3.00 21.11
CA ASP A 326 -6.26 4.29 21.28
C ASP A 326 -7.26 5.44 20.99
N THR A 327 -6.87 6.71 21.21
CA THR A 327 -7.75 7.87 20.92
C THR A 327 -8.06 7.93 19.41
N ALA A 328 -9.16 7.31 19.00
CA ALA A 328 -9.60 7.28 17.62
C ALA A 328 -10.01 8.68 17.16
N ILE A 329 -9.53 9.09 15.99
CA ILE A 329 -9.82 10.39 15.41
C ILE A 329 -11.10 10.25 14.59
N PRO A 330 -12.21 10.88 14.99
CA PRO A 330 -13.42 10.81 14.19
C PRO A 330 -13.22 11.60 12.88
N ILE A 331 -13.74 11.06 11.78
CA ILE A 331 -13.72 11.66 10.43
C ILE A 331 -15.13 11.97 9.94
N ILE A 332 -16.09 11.07 10.18
CA ILE A 332 -17.51 11.26 9.89
C ILE A 332 -18.29 11.06 11.18
N THR A 333 -19.29 11.89 11.43
CA THR A 333 -20.10 11.81 12.65
C THR A 333 -21.56 12.04 12.32
N ASP A 334 -22.42 11.12 12.76
CA ASP A 334 -23.87 11.27 12.67
C ASP A 334 -24.33 11.58 11.24
N LEU A 335 -23.74 10.89 10.26
CA LEU A 335 -24.14 10.99 8.86
C LEU A 335 -25.38 10.14 8.64
N SER A 336 -26.46 10.78 8.20
CA SER A 336 -27.71 10.12 7.84
C SER A 336 -28.19 10.61 6.48
N LEU A 337 -28.42 9.69 5.54
CA LEU A 337 -28.93 9.98 4.21
C LEU A 337 -29.76 8.80 3.67
N THR A 338 -30.61 9.09 2.69
CA THR A 338 -31.50 8.10 2.07
C THR A 338 -31.60 8.38 0.58
N ILE A 339 -31.56 7.34 -0.23
CA ILE A 339 -31.70 7.39 -1.69
C ILE A 339 -32.78 6.38 -2.09
N ARG A 340 -33.76 6.85 -2.85
CA ARG A 340 -34.86 6.06 -3.40
C ARG A 340 -34.48 5.47 -4.75
N LYS A 341 -35.25 4.48 -5.19
CA LYS A 341 -35.11 3.89 -6.52
C LYS A 341 -35.34 4.96 -7.59
N GLY A 342 -34.44 5.02 -8.57
CA GLY A 342 -34.49 6.03 -9.64
C GLY A 342 -34.21 7.45 -9.17
N GLU A 343 -33.67 7.65 -7.96
CA GLU A 343 -33.26 8.97 -7.45
C GLU A 343 -31.75 9.15 -7.61
N THR A 344 -31.33 10.32 -8.08
CA THR A 344 -29.94 10.79 -8.03
C THR A 344 -29.78 11.76 -6.85
N LEU A 345 -29.09 11.30 -5.81
CA LEU A 345 -28.71 12.13 -4.65
C LEU A 345 -27.29 12.66 -4.83
N GLY A 346 -27.16 13.98 -4.90
CA GLY A 346 -25.88 14.68 -4.87
C GLY A 346 -25.29 14.71 -3.45
N LEU A 347 -24.03 14.35 -3.29
CA LEU A 347 -23.26 14.59 -2.06
C LEU A 347 -22.16 15.60 -2.35
N VAL A 348 -22.31 16.81 -1.84
CA VAL A 348 -21.49 17.97 -2.21
C VAL A 348 -20.77 18.56 -1.02
N GLY A 349 -19.59 19.17 -1.23
CA GLY A 349 -18.86 19.88 -0.19
C GLY A 349 -17.38 20.09 -0.56
N GLU A 350 -16.67 20.88 0.25
CA GLU A 350 -15.24 21.14 0.08
C GLU A 350 -14.40 19.83 0.09
N SER A 351 -13.20 19.88 -0.49
CA SER A 351 -12.27 18.73 -0.45
C SER A 351 -11.94 18.33 1.00
N GLY A 352 -11.87 17.03 1.26
CA GLY A 352 -11.63 16.50 2.61
C GLY A 352 -12.83 16.53 3.56
N SER A 353 -14.03 16.89 3.10
CA SER A 353 -15.24 16.89 3.96
C SER A 353 -15.76 15.49 4.33
N GLY A 354 -15.31 14.42 3.65
CA GLY A 354 -15.68 13.03 3.92
C GLY A 354 -16.55 12.35 2.85
N LYS A 355 -16.73 12.97 1.67
CA LYS A 355 -17.61 12.47 0.60
C LYS A 355 -17.19 11.09 0.05
N THR A 356 -15.97 10.97 -0.47
CA THR A 356 -15.39 9.69 -0.93
C THR A 356 -15.41 8.62 0.16
N LEU A 357 -15.10 8.98 1.40
CA LEU A 357 -15.15 8.06 2.54
C LEU A 357 -16.57 7.53 2.81
N THR A 358 -17.60 8.32 2.53
CA THR A 358 -19.00 7.89 2.62
C THR A 358 -19.30 6.80 1.59
N GLY A 359 -18.90 7.00 0.33
CA GLY A 359 -19.04 5.97 -0.72
C GLY A 359 -18.27 4.69 -0.41
N LEU A 360 -17.02 4.83 0.05
CA LEU A 360 -16.19 3.69 0.47
C LEU A 360 -16.75 2.97 1.70
N ALA A 361 -17.39 3.68 2.63
CA ALA A 361 -18.08 3.08 3.77
C ALA A 361 -19.27 2.23 3.31
N VAL A 362 -20.08 2.73 2.36
CA VAL A 362 -21.19 1.98 1.77
C VAL A 362 -20.70 0.69 1.11
N LEU A 363 -19.60 0.76 0.36
CA LEU A 363 -19.02 -0.42 -0.28
C LEU A 363 -18.32 -1.35 0.72
N GLY A 364 -18.03 -0.93 1.95
CA GLY A 364 -17.18 -1.67 2.90
C GLY A 364 -15.70 -1.74 2.49
N LEU A 365 -15.22 -0.72 1.77
CA LEU A 365 -13.85 -0.61 1.23
C LEU A 365 -13.01 0.46 1.96
N LEU A 366 -13.35 0.77 3.21
CA LEU A 366 -12.56 1.67 4.05
C LEU A 366 -11.11 1.17 4.18
N GLY A 367 -10.16 2.10 4.06
CA GLY A 367 -8.72 1.81 4.10
C GLY A 367 -8.22 1.29 5.46
N ALA A 368 -6.99 0.80 5.48
CA ALA A 368 -6.36 0.31 6.70
C ALA A 368 -6.33 1.41 7.79
N GLY A 369 -6.80 1.08 8.99
CA GLY A 369 -6.89 2.02 10.11
C GLY A 369 -8.14 2.89 10.14
N VAL A 370 -8.98 2.85 9.09
CA VAL A 370 -10.29 3.53 9.06
C VAL A 370 -11.39 2.50 9.30
N ARG A 371 -12.35 2.81 10.17
CA ARG A 371 -13.47 1.91 10.49
C ARG A 371 -14.79 2.67 10.60
N ALA A 372 -15.89 2.03 10.20
CA ALA A 372 -17.21 2.42 10.64
C ALA A 372 -17.37 2.01 12.12
N ALA A 373 -17.40 2.99 13.00
CA ALA A 373 -17.43 2.79 14.45
C ALA A 373 -18.85 2.59 15.00
N GLN A 374 -19.84 3.19 14.33
CA GLN A 374 -21.25 3.18 14.72
C GLN A 374 -22.16 3.45 13.51
N GLY A 375 -23.46 3.25 13.71
CA GLY A 375 -24.51 3.47 12.71
C GLY A 375 -24.85 2.20 11.93
N ALA A 376 -25.67 2.36 10.90
CA ALA A 376 -26.09 1.29 10.00
C ALA A 376 -26.05 1.79 8.55
N ILE A 377 -25.74 0.87 7.62
CA ILE A 377 -25.83 1.14 6.17
C ILE A 377 -26.68 0.03 5.57
N ARG A 378 -27.89 0.35 5.12
CA ARG A 378 -28.83 -0.59 4.56
C ARG A 378 -28.93 -0.42 3.05
N LEU A 379 -28.73 -1.51 2.32
CA LEU A 379 -28.99 -1.60 0.88
C LEU A 379 -30.17 -2.56 0.67
N GLU A 380 -31.28 -2.07 0.11
CA GLU A 380 -32.52 -2.85 -0.08
C GLU A 380 -32.95 -3.57 1.23
N GLY A 381 -32.85 -2.85 2.35
CA GLY A 381 -33.16 -3.37 3.69
C GLY A 381 -32.06 -4.24 4.34
N ARG A 382 -30.98 -4.61 3.64
CA ARG A 382 -29.88 -5.43 4.19
C ARG A 382 -28.78 -4.56 4.80
N ASP A 383 -28.48 -4.73 6.09
CA ASP A 383 -27.40 -4.00 6.77
C ASP A 383 -26.01 -4.50 6.36
N LEU A 384 -25.32 -3.71 5.53
CA LEU A 384 -23.99 -3.97 4.97
C LEU A 384 -22.89 -4.02 6.03
N LEU A 385 -23.00 -3.25 7.13
CA LEU A 385 -21.96 -3.21 8.16
C LEU A 385 -21.87 -4.50 8.97
N ARG A 386 -22.96 -5.29 8.99
CA ARG A 386 -23.05 -6.58 9.69
C ARG A 386 -22.76 -7.78 8.77
N LEU A 387 -22.68 -7.58 7.46
CA LEU A 387 -22.44 -8.68 6.52
C LEU A 387 -21.00 -9.20 6.61
N PRO A 388 -20.79 -10.53 6.62
CA PRO A 388 -19.46 -11.09 6.47
C PRO A 388 -18.91 -10.81 5.06
N ARG A 389 -17.58 -10.75 4.92
CA ARG A 389 -16.91 -10.38 3.65
C ARG A 389 -17.43 -11.14 2.43
N HIS A 390 -17.64 -12.45 2.54
CA HIS A 390 -18.14 -13.27 1.43
C HIS A 390 -19.56 -12.90 0.97
N GLN A 391 -20.40 -12.34 1.85
CA GLN A 391 -21.72 -11.83 1.47
C GLN A 391 -21.61 -10.45 0.86
N LEU A 392 -20.75 -9.57 1.40
CA LEU A 392 -20.45 -8.27 0.78
C LEU A 392 -19.93 -8.43 -0.65
N ASP A 393 -19.07 -9.41 -0.90
CA ASP A 393 -18.53 -9.68 -2.23
C ASP A 393 -19.60 -10.17 -3.22
N ARG A 394 -20.73 -10.71 -2.75
CA ARG A 394 -21.89 -11.04 -3.61
C ARG A 394 -22.74 -9.81 -3.95
N VAL A 395 -22.81 -8.85 -3.05
CA VAL A 395 -23.53 -7.59 -3.24
C VAL A 395 -22.73 -6.64 -4.16
N ARG A 396 -21.42 -6.55 -3.96
CA ARG A 396 -20.51 -5.73 -4.78
C ARG A 396 -20.44 -6.21 -6.22
N GLY A 397 -20.55 -5.27 -7.14
CA GLY A 397 -20.58 -5.50 -8.58
C GLY A 397 -21.96 -5.92 -9.09
N ASN A 398 -22.80 -6.57 -8.27
CA ASN A 398 -24.14 -7.03 -8.65
C ASN A 398 -25.23 -6.03 -8.30
N GLN A 399 -25.35 -5.68 -7.02
CA GLN A 399 -26.41 -4.78 -6.52
C GLN A 399 -25.88 -3.37 -6.28
N MET A 400 -24.57 -3.23 -6.01
CA MET A 400 -23.94 -1.93 -5.90
C MET A 400 -22.60 -1.89 -6.62
N ALA A 401 -22.33 -0.78 -7.30
CA ALA A 401 -21.08 -0.55 -8.02
C ALA A 401 -20.59 0.89 -7.80
N MET A 402 -19.34 1.14 -8.20
CA MET A 402 -18.73 2.45 -8.09
C MET A 402 -17.94 2.82 -9.34
N VAL A 403 -18.07 4.06 -9.75
CA VAL A 403 -17.17 4.74 -10.68
C VAL A 403 -16.21 5.60 -9.84
N PHE A 404 -14.92 5.32 -9.94
CA PHE A 404 -13.88 6.02 -9.18
C PHE A 404 -13.48 7.33 -9.85
N GLN A 405 -12.90 8.25 -9.07
CA GLN A 405 -12.50 9.61 -9.47
C GLN A 405 -11.57 9.68 -10.68
N ASP A 406 -10.67 8.70 -10.85
CA ASP A 406 -9.78 8.65 -12.01
C ASP A 406 -9.96 7.32 -12.76
N PRO A 407 -10.48 7.35 -14.00
CA PRO A 407 -10.74 6.14 -14.76
C PRO A 407 -9.45 5.42 -15.15
N THR A 408 -8.37 6.15 -15.42
CA THR A 408 -7.11 5.57 -15.94
C THR A 408 -6.39 4.76 -14.87
N THR A 409 -6.43 5.21 -13.61
CA THR A 409 -5.87 4.47 -12.47
C THR A 409 -6.80 3.35 -11.99
N SER A 410 -8.11 3.44 -12.25
CA SER A 410 -9.08 2.38 -11.93
C SER A 410 -9.02 1.17 -12.88
N LEU A 411 -8.51 1.37 -14.10
CA LEU A 411 -8.32 0.34 -15.12
C LEU A 411 -6.90 -0.22 -15.05
N ASN A 412 -6.75 -1.53 -15.21
CA ASN A 412 -5.44 -2.16 -15.24
C ASN A 412 -4.77 -1.94 -16.61
N PRO A 413 -3.62 -1.25 -16.70
CA PRO A 413 -2.97 -0.94 -17.98
C PRO A 413 -2.40 -2.18 -18.68
N ALA A 414 -2.22 -3.30 -17.98
CA ALA A 414 -1.70 -4.55 -18.55
C ALA A 414 -2.75 -5.36 -19.33
N PHE A 415 -4.03 -4.97 -19.29
CA PHE A 415 -5.12 -5.70 -19.92
C PHE A 415 -5.97 -4.79 -20.80
N THR A 416 -6.54 -5.37 -21.86
CA THR A 416 -7.52 -4.67 -22.70
C THR A 416 -8.75 -4.27 -21.88
N VAL A 417 -9.39 -3.17 -22.24
CA VAL A 417 -10.59 -2.69 -21.56
C VAL A 417 -11.75 -3.69 -21.62
N GLY A 418 -11.93 -4.35 -22.75
CA GLY A 418 -12.95 -5.37 -22.93
C GLY A 418 -12.71 -6.62 -22.07
N SER A 419 -11.46 -7.05 -21.89
CA SER A 419 -11.17 -8.18 -20.99
C SER A 419 -11.52 -7.89 -19.54
N GLN A 420 -11.35 -6.64 -19.09
CA GLN A 420 -11.64 -6.23 -17.71
C GLN A 420 -13.16 -6.18 -17.44
N ILE A 421 -13.98 -5.79 -18.41
CA ILE A 421 -15.45 -5.83 -18.31
C ILE A 421 -15.95 -7.29 -18.40
N ALA A 422 -15.43 -8.05 -19.36
CA ALA A 422 -15.83 -9.46 -19.55
C ALA A 422 -15.49 -10.32 -18.32
N GLU A 423 -14.40 -10.01 -17.61
CA GLU A 423 -14.05 -10.68 -16.36
C GLU A 423 -15.15 -10.53 -15.30
N VAL A 424 -15.70 -9.33 -15.13
CA VAL A 424 -16.79 -9.08 -14.16
C VAL A 424 -18.00 -9.94 -14.51
N LEU A 425 -18.44 -9.90 -15.77
CA LEU A 425 -19.57 -10.70 -16.27
C LEU A 425 -19.37 -12.20 -16.06
N ARG A 426 -18.16 -12.72 -16.33
CA ARG A 426 -17.85 -14.13 -16.11
C ARG A 426 -17.85 -14.51 -14.64
N HIS A 427 -17.27 -13.67 -13.79
CA HIS A 427 -17.13 -13.95 -12.36
C HIS A 427 -18.46 -13.80 -11.61
N LYS A 428 -19.30 -12.85 -12.02
CA LYS A 428 -20.52 -12.47 -11.29
C LYS A 428 -21.78 -13.13 -11.83
N GLU A 429 -21.92 -13.22 -13.15
CA GLU A 429 -23.08 -13.84 -13.79
C GLU A 429 -22.81 -15.26 -14.32
N GLY A 430 -21.56 -15.74 -14.26
CA GLY A 430 -21.21 -17.08 -14.72
C GLY A 430 -21.23 -17.25 -16.25
N LEU A 431 -21.20 -16.15 -17.00
CA LEU A 431 -21.24 -16.20 -18.46
C LEU A 431 -20.04 -16.96 -19.06
N SER A 432 -20.28 -17.62 -20.19
CA SER A 432 -19.19 -18.20 -20.99
C SER A 432 -18.28 -17.11 -21.54
N ARG A 433 -17.04 -17.45 -21.92
CA ARG A 433 -16.09 -16.47 -22.47
C ARG A 433 -16.66 -15.70 -23.68
N ARG A 434 -17.40 -16.39 -24.55
CA ARG A 434 -18.01 -15.79 -25.75
C ARG A 434 -19.18 -14.88 -25.37
N ALA A 435 -20.12 -15.38 -24.57
CA ALA A 435 -21.29 -14.60 -24.15
C ALA A 435 -20.88 -13.35 -23.34
N ALA A 436 -19.86 -13.46 -22.48
CA ALA A 436 -19.32 -12.32 -21.75
C ALA A 436 -18.66 -11.28 -22.68
N TRP A 437 -17.95 -11.73 -23.73
CA TRP A 437 -17.36 -10.82 -24.69
C TRP A 437 -18.41 -10.08 -25.51
N ASP A 438 -19.43 -10.80 -26.01
CA ASP A 438 -20.52 -10.22 -26.79
C ASP A 438 -21.26 -9.15 -25.95
N ARG A 439 -21.61 -9.49 -24.70
CA ARG A 439 -22.25 -8.53 -23.78
C ARG A 439 -21.34 -7.36 -23.39
N THR A 440 -20.03 -7.58 -23.28
CA THR A 440 -19.07 -6.48 -23.10
C THR A 440 -19.10 -5.51 -24.28
N VAL A 441 -19.13 -6.00 -25.52
CA VAL A 441 -19.21 -5.14 -26.70
C VAL A 441 -20.51 -4.34 -26.70
N ASP A 442 -21.62 -4.96 -26.32
CA ASP A 442 -22.91 -4.27 -26.17
C ASP A 442 -22.88 -3.18 -25.09
N LEU A 443 -22.26 -3.45 -23.93
CA LEU A 443 -22.08 -2.47 -22.86
C LEU A 443 -21.21 -1.29 -23.30
N ILE A 444 -20.12 -1.56 -24.03
CA ILE A 444 -19.26 -0.51 -24.60
C ILE A 444 -20.03 0.33 -25.61
N ALA A 445 -20.89 -0.30 -26.42
CA ALA A 445 -21.76 0.42 -27.35
C ALA A 445 -22.76 1.33 -26.62
N ARG A 446 -23.38 0.83 -25.54
CA ARG A 446 -24.36 1.56 -24.73
C ARG A 446 -23.81 2.82 -24.10
N VAL A 447 -22.54 2.82 -23.68
CA VAL A 447 -21.89 4.03 -23.15
C VAL A 447 -21.43 5.02 -24.22
N GLY A 448 -21.85 4.84 -25.47
CA GLY A 448 -21.60 5.77 -26.58
C GLY A 448 -20.18 5.68 -27.18
N ILE A 449 -19.45 4.57 -26.97
CA ILE A 449 -18.12 4.41 -27.57
C ILE A 449 -18.24 3.95 -29.04
N PRO A 450 -17.67 4.70 -30.00
CA PRO A 450 -17.71 4.32 -31.40
C PRO A 450 -16.82 3.10 -31.66
N ARG A 451 -17.26 2.23 -32.58
CA ARG A 451 -16.56 0.97 -32.94
C ARG A 451 -16.27 0.11 -31.70
N PRO A 452 -17.31 -0.29 -30.95
CA PRO A 452 -17.17 -0.92 -29.63
C PRO A 452 -16.35 -2.22 -29.66
N ALA A 453 -16.51 -3.04 -30.70
CA ALA A 453 -15.76 -4.29 -30.85
C ALA A 453 -14.24 -4.09 -31.07
N GLU A 454 -13.87 -2.98 -31.71
CA GLU A 454 -12.47 -2.58 -31.89
C GLU A 454 -11.92 -2.02 -30.57
N ARG A 455 -12.66 -1.08 -29.96
CA ARG A 455 -12.26 -0.42 -28.71
C ARG A 455 -12.19 -1.37 -27.52
N ALA A 456 -12.99 -2.43 -27.48
CA ALA A 456 -12.88 -3.50 -26.50
C ALA A 456 -11.49 -4.15 -26.45
N LYS A 457 -10.75 -4.13 -27.57
CA LYS A 457 -9.38 -4.69 -27.67
C LYS A 457 -8.29 -3.69 -27.33
N ALA A 458 -8.64 -2.41 -27.13
CA ALA A 458 -7.68 -1.38 -26.78
C ALA A 458 -7.27 -1.47 -25.30
N TYR A 459 -6.08 -1.00 -24.99
CA TYR A 459 -5.59 -0.80 -23.64
C TYR A 459 -6.00 0.58 -23.11
N PRO A 460 -6.05 0.78 -21.77
CA PRO A 460 -6.46 2.06 -21.18
C PRO A 460 -5.67 3.28 -21.69
N HIS A 461 -4.37 3.13 -21.92
CA HIS A 461 -3.49 4.21 -22.42
C HIS A 461 -3.70 4.56 -23.90
N GLU A 462 -4.51 3.78 -24.63
CA GLU A 462 -4.87 4.02 -26.03
C GLU A 462 -6.22 4.76 -26.16
N LEU A 463 -6.86 5.11 -25.04
CA LEU A 463 -8.15 5.79 -24.97
C LEU A 463 -7.99 7.26 -24.54
N SER A 464 -8.91 8.12 -25.00
CA SER A 464 -9.04 9.47 -24.43
C SER A 464 -9.59 9.42 -23.01
N GLY A 465 -9.43 10.50 -22.23
CA GLY A 465 -9.98 10.58 -20.86
C GLY A 465 -11.49 10.29 -20.81
N GLY A 466 -12.28 10.89 -21.70
CA GLY A 466 -13.72 10.63 -21.82
C GLY A 466 -14.05 9.18 -22.22
N MET A 467 -13.27 8.57 -23.13
CA MET A 467 -13.46 7.15 -23.47
C MET A 467 -13.11 6.23 -22.30
N ALA A 468 -12.03 6.50 -21.58
CA ALA A 468 -11.67 5.76 -20.37
C ALA A 468 -12.75 5.89 -19.30
N GLN A 469 -13.34 7.07 -19.14
CA GLN A 469 -14.47 7.30 -18.22
C GLN A 469 -15.71 6.49 -18.62
N ARG A 470 -16.11 6.52 -19.89
CA ARG A 470 -17.21 5.70 -20.43
C ARG A 470 -16.96 4.20 -20.21
N ILE A 471 -15.73 3.73 -20.40
CA ILE A 471 -15.35 2.33 -20.08
C ILE A 471 -15.48 2.03 -18.58
N ALA A 472 -15.06 2.94 -17.70
CA ALA A 472 -15.21 2.77 -16.26
C ALA A 472 -16.69 2.68 -15.85
N ILE A 473 -17.54 3.50 -16.46
CA ILE A 473 -19.01 3.44 -16.31
C ILE A 473 -19.55 2.10 -16.81
N ALA A 474 -19.19 1.68 -18.02
CA ALA A 474 -19.62 0.38 -18.59
C ALA A 474 -19.23 -0.80 -17.70
N ARG A 475 -18.02 -0.77 -17.12
CA ARG A 475 -17.56 -1.78 -16.17
C ARG A 475 -18.41 -1.80 -14.90
N ALA A 476 -18.71 -0.63 -14.33
CA ALA A 476 -19.52 -0.52 -13.13
C ALA A 476 -20.96 -1.01 -13.35
N LEU A 477 -21.51 -0.81 -14.56
CA LEU A 477 -22.87 -1.19 -14.91
C LEU A 477 -23.01 -2.61 -15.44
N SER A 478 -21.91 -3.35 -15.58
CA SER A 478 -21.91 -4.65 -16.26
C SER A 478 -22.93 -5.66 -15.73
N CYS A 479 -23.25 -5.64 -14.43
CA CYS A 479 -24.25 -6.50 -13.80
C CYS A 479 -25.52 -5.76 -13.35
N ASN A 480 -25.83 -4.59 -13.92
CA ASN A 480 -27.06 -3.82 -13.68
C ASN A 480 -27.31 -3.52 -12.18
N PRO A 481 -26.42 -2.77 -11.50
CA PRO A 481 -26.54 -2.49 -10.08
C PRO A 481 -27.78 -1.65 -9.75
N SER A 482 -28.41 -1.90 -8.60
CA SER A 482 -29.49 -1.04 -8.08
C SER A 482 -28.98 0.25 -7.47
N LEU A 483 -27.73 0.28 -7.00
CA LEU A 483 -27.04 1.48 -6.53
C LEU A 483 -25.73 1.71 -7.29
N LEU A 484 -25.59 2.89 -7.90
CA LEU A 484 -24.33 3.38 -8.46
C LEU A 484 -23.77 4.51 -7.63
N ILE A 485 -22.52 4.39 -7.20
CA ILE A 485 -21.78 5.48 -6.55
C ILE A 485 -20.84 6.09 -7.59
N ALA A 486 -21.03 7.34 -7.95
CA ALA A 486 -20.17 8.03 -8.90
C ALA A 486 -19.34 9.08 -8.14
N ASP A 487 -18.05 8.82 -7.96
CA ASP A 487 -17.17 9.71 -7.20
C ASP A 487 -16.38 10.62 -8.13
N GLU A 488 -16.75 11.90 -8.15
CA GLU A 488 -16.16 12.93 -8.99
C GLU A 488 -16.04 12.51 -10.48
N PRO A 489 -17.11 11.95 -11.09
CA PRO A 489 -17.02 11.23 -12.37
C PRO A 489 -16.75 12.14 -13.58
N THR A 490 -16.77 13.45 -13.41
CA THR A 490 -16.51 14.44 -14.47
C THR A 490 -15.25 15.24 -14.21
N THR A 491 -14.51 14.95 -13.14
CA THR A 491 -13.29 15.68 -12.81
C THR A 491 -12.21 15.42 -13.87
N ALA A 492 -11.46 16.48 -14.19
CA ALA A 492 -10.42 16.47 -15.22
C ALA A 492 -10.90 16.22 -16.67
N LEU A 493 -12.21 16.36 -16.94
CA LEU A 493 -12.76 16.39 -18.30
C LEU A 493 -13.01 17.83 -18.76
N ASP A 494 -12.98 18.06 -20.07
CA ASP A 494 -13.43 19.33 -20.64
C ASP A 494 -14.95 19.50 -20.50
N VAL A 495 -15.41 20.76 -20.57
CA VAL A 495 -16.83 21.10 -20.31
C VAL A 495 -17.78 20.38 -21.27
N THR A 496 -17.38 20.18 -22.52
CA THR A 496 -18.21 19.48 -23.51
C THR A 496 -18.35 18.00 -23.16
N VAL A 497 -17.22 17.31 -22.93
CA VAL A 497 -17.23 15.89 -22.54
C VAL A 497 -17.92 15.69 -21.19
N GLN A 498 -17.76 16.61 -20.25
CA GLN A 498 -18.50 16.58 -18.98
C GLN A 498 -20.01 16.51 -19.21
N GLN A 499 -20.56 17.39 -20.06
CA GLN A 499 -22.00 17.39 -20.37
C GLN A 499 -22.43 16.05 -20.98
N GLU A 500 -21.68 15.52 -21.96
CA GLU A 500 -22.00 14.22 -22.55
C GLU A 500 -21.97 13.06 -21.53
N ILE A 501 -21.14 13.15 -20.49
CA ILE A 501 -21.09 12.15 -19.41
C ILE A 501 -22.29 12.31 -18.47
N LEU A 502 -22.73 13.53 -18.18
CA LEU A 502 -23.93 13.78 -17.36
C LEU A 502 -25.19 13.27 -18.08
N ASP A 503 -25.32 13.54 -19.38
CA ASP A 503 -26.40 12.99 -20.21
C ASP A 503 -26.39 11.46 -20.19
N LEU A 504 -25.20 10.86 -20.33
CA LEU A 504 -25.05 9.41 -20.24
C LEU A 504 -25.56 8.86 -18.90
N PHE A 505 -25.26 9.52 -17.77
CA PHE A 505 -25.77 9.07 -16.48
C PHE A 505 -27.30 9.16 -16.38
N ARG A 506 -27.92 10.21 -16.95
CA ARG A 506 -29.40 10.33 -17.01
C ARG A 506 -30.01 9.19 -17.82
N ASP A 507 -29.50 8.97 -19.03
CA ASP A 507 -29.99 7.90 -19.91
C ASP A 507 -29.89 6.52 -19.23
N LEU A 508 -28.78 6.26 -18.52
CA LEU A 508 -28.57 5.01 -17.80
C LEU A 508 -29.44 4.91 -16.54
N GLN A 509 -29.68 6.03 -15.83
CA GLN A 509 -30.61 6.05 -14.70
C GLN A 509 -32.02 5.67 -15.16
N ASP A 510 -32.49 6.28 -16.24
CA ASP A 510 -33.82 6.05 -16.83
C ASP A 510 -33.96 4.62 -17.35
N GLU A 511 -32.93 4.10 -18.03
CA GLU A 511 -32.95 2.74 -18.58
C GLU A 511 -32.93 1.67 -17.48
N PHE A 512 -32.05 1.81 -16.47
CA PHE A 512 -31.84 0.77 -15.45
C PHE A 512 -32.69 0.98 -14.17
N GLY A 513 -33.30 2.15 -14.00
CA GLY A 513 -34.05 2.51 -12.80
C GLY A 513 -33.20 2.48 -11.53
N MET A 514 -31.89 2.75 -11.65
CA MET A 514 -30.92 2.65 -10.56
C MET A 514 -30.93 3.92 -9.69
N ALA A 515 -30.61 3.76 -8.41
CA ALA A 515 -30.29 4.87 -7.52
C ALA A 515 -28.85 5.33 -7.75
N ILE A 516 -28.60 6.64 -7.77
CA ILE A 516 -27.26 7.19 -7.97
C ILE A 516 -26.88 8.04 -6.75
N LEU A 517 -25.75 7.70 -6.11
CA LEU A 517 -25.05 8.61 -5.21
C LEU A 517 -23.99 9.36 -6.01
N PHE A 518 -24.29 10.60 -6.39
CA PHE A 518 -23.41 11.43 -7.19
C PHE A 518 -22.55 12.31 -6.29
N VAL A 519 -21.28 11.97 -6.14
CA VAL A 519 -20.35 12.74 -5.30
C VAL A 519 -19.60 13.73 -6.17
N THR A 520 -19.67 15.01 -5.81
CA THR A 520 -18.96 16.08 -6.52
C THR A 520 -18.60 17.21 -5.56
N HIS A 521 -17.63 18.05 -5.95
CA HIS A 521 -17.39 19.33 -5.28
C HIS A 521 -18.00 20.52 -6.05
N ASP A 522 -18.51 20.29 -7.26
CA ASP A 522 -19.13 21.31 -8.09
C ASP A 522 -20.66 21.29 -7.94
N LEU A 523 -21.20 22.36 -7.36
CA LEU A 523 -22.64 22.54 -7.20
C LEU A 523 -23.36 22.71 -8.54
N ALA A 524 -22.75 23.31 -9.57
CA ALA A 524 -23.38 23.46 -10.89
C ALA A 524 -23.60 22.10 -11.55
N VAL A 525 -22.60 21.22 -11.46
CA VAL A 525 -22.73 19.83 -11.91
C VAL A 525 -23.82 19.10 -11.12
N ALA A 526 -23.86 19.28 -9.80
CA ALA A 526 -24.88 18.65 -8.97
C ALA A 526 -26.30 19.15 -9.33
N ALA A 527 -26.46 20.44 -9.61
CA ALA A 527 -27.73 21.04 -10.00
C ALA A 527 -28.27 20.50 -11.33
N ASP A 528 -27.36 20.15 -12.23
CA ASP A 528 -27.69 19.63 -13.54
C ASP A 528 -28.26 18.20 -13.46
N ILE A 529 -27.67 17.33 -12.63
CA ILE A 529 -28.00 15.89 -12.64
C ILE A 529 -28.79 15.36 -11.43
N CYS A 530 -28.78 16.05 -10.28
CA CYS A 530 -29.35 15.50 -9.06
C CYS A 530 -30.83 15.90 -8.87
N ASP A 531 -31.62 15.03 -8.25
CA ASP A 531 -32.96 15.36 -7.77
C ASP A 531 -32.89 16.12 -6.43
N ARG A 532 -31.96 15.67 -5.57
CA ARG A 532 -31.72 16.21 -4.23
C ARG A 532 -30.24 16.35 -3.97
N ILE A 533 -29.85 17.34 -3.17
CA ILE A 533 -28.47 17.56 -2.76
C ILE A 533 -28.36 17.46 -1.24
N SER A 534 -27.35 16.75 -0.76
CA SER A 534 -26.87 16.75 0.60
C SER A 534 -25.50 17.41 0.67
N VAL A 535 -25.43 18.55 1.36
CA VAL A 535 -24.21 19.32 1.58
C VAL A 535 -23.50 18.79 2.82
N MET A 536 -22.22 18.45 2.67
CA MET A 536 -21.36 17.88 3.70
C MET A 536 -20.25 18.86 4.08
N TYR A 537 -20.12 19.14 5.37
CA TYR A 537 -19.06 19.96 5.92
C TYR A 537 -18.37 19.24 7.08
N ALA A 538 -17.04 19.17 7.02
CA ALA A 538 -16.18 18.62 8.07
C ALA A 538 -16.72 17.32 8.70
N GLY A 539 -17.15 16.33 7.91
CA GLY A 539 -17.63 15.04 8.43
C GLY A 539 -19.12 14.96 8.78
N GLN A 540 -19.92 16.00 8.55
CA GLN A 540 -21.35 16.04 8.85
C GLN A 540 -22.17 16.51 7.66
N ILE A 541 -23.39 15.97 7.51
CA ILE A 541 -24.41 16.58 6.65
C ILE A 541 -24.92 17.84 7.35
N VAL A 542 -24.85 18.97 6.66
CA VAL A 542 -25.29 20.27 7.17
C VAL A 542 -26.63 20.71 6.57
N GLU A 543 -26.94 20.26 5.36
CA GLU A 543 -28.19 20.59 4.68
C GLU A 543 -28.52 19.52 3.65
N THR A 544 -29.78 19.11 3.58
CA THR A 544 -30.33 18.25 2.53
C THR A 544 -31.65 18.82 2.06
N ALA A 545 -31.79 19.08 0.76
CA ALA A 545 -33.02 19.60 0.16
C ALA A 545 -33.14 19.16 -1.32
N PRO A 546 -34.34 19.25 -1.93
CA PRO A 546 -34.49 19.27 -3.39
C PRO A 546 -33.55 20.30 -4.03
N VAL A 547 -33.06 20.02 -5.23
CA VAL A 547 -32.10 20.91 -5.92
C VAL A 547 -32.63 22.34 -6.02
N MET A 548 -33.87 22.52 -6.50
CA MET A 548 -34.47 23.85 -6.65
C MET A 548 -34.49 24.63 -5.33
N ASP A 549 -35.04 24.02 -4.27
CA ASP A 549 -35.07 24.59 -2.93
C ASP A 549 -33.70 24.98 -2.39
N LEU A 550 -32.68 24.16 -2.65
CA LEU A 550 -31.33 24.38 -2.15
C LEU A 550 -30.68 25.60 -2.81
N PHE A 551 -30.95 25.83 -4.10
CA PHE A 551 -30.40 26.95 -4.86
C PHE A 551 -31.17 28.24 -4.65
N GLU A 552 -32.49 28.17 -4.55
CA GLU A 552 -33.35 29.35 -4.35
C GLU A 552 -33.31 29.84 -2.89
N ASP A 553 -33.34 28.92 -1.93
CA ASP A 553 -33.50 29.22 -0.51
C ASP A 553 -32.60 28.34 0.40
N PRO A 554 -31.26 28.49 0.28
CA PRO A 554 -30.29 27.79 1.12
C PRO A 554 -30.41 28.21 2.59
N ARG A 555 -30.62 27.26 3.50
CA ARG A 555 -30.82 27.49 4.94
C ARG A 555 -29.55 27.50 5.76
N HIS A 556 -28.53 26.74 5.36
CA HIS A 556 -27.28 26.70 6.10
C HIS A 556 -26.31 27.77 5.59
N PRO A 557 -25.69 28.59 6.47
CA PRO A 557 -24.75 29.64 6.05
C PRO A 557 -23.56 29.14 5.22
N TYR A 558 -23.12 27.89 5.43
CA TYR A 558 -22.13 27.25 4.57
C TYR A 558 -22.64 27.04 3.13
N THR A 559 -23.86 26.52 2.96
CA THR A 559 -24.50 26.34 1.64
C THR A 559 -24.67 27.67 0.93
N GLN A 560 -25.14 28.71 1.64
CA GLN A 560 -25.19 30.09 1.14
C GLN A 560 -23.81 30.56 0.66
N GLY A 561 -22.76 30.31 1.45
CA GLY A 561 -21.39 30.63 1.11
C GLY A 561 -20.91 29.92 -0.15
N LEU A 562 -21.20 28.63 -0.30
CA LEU A 562 -20.83 27.84 -1.48
C LEU A 562 -21.50 28.38 -2.74
N LEU A 563 -22.81 28.65 -2.70
CA LEU A 563 -23.57 29.19 -3.83
C LEU A 563 -23.09 30.60 -4.22
N ARG A 564 -22.81 31.47 -3.24
CA ARG A 564 -22.24 32.80 -3.50
C ARG A 564 -20.86 32.74 -4.14
N ALA A 565 -20.05 31.74 -3.79
CA ALA A 565 -18.71 31.55 -4.34
C ALA A 565 -18.72 30.98 -5.78
N MET A 566 -19.88 30.60 -6.32
CA MET A 566 -19.99 30.12 -7.70
C MET A 566 -19.82 31.28 -8.70
N PRO A 567 -19.10 31.07 -9.81
CA PRO A 567 -19.02 32.06 -10.88
C PRO A 567 -20.39 32.25 -11.55
N HIS A 568 -20.90 33.48 -11.57
CA HIS A 568 -22.11 33.85 -12.30
C HIS A 568 -21.71 34.50 -13.64
N GLY A 569 -22.40 34.16 -14.73
CA GLY A 569 -22.02 34.54 -16.09
C GLY A 569 -22.09 36.04 -16.40
N THR A 570 -21.00 36.52 -17.00
CA THR A 570 -20.85 37.70 -17.89
C THR A 570 -21.31 39.07 -17.38
N GLY A 571 -20.50 39.71 -16.52
CA GLY A 571 -20.55 41.17 -16.39
C GLY A 571 -19.66 41.72 -15.29
N GLY A 572 -18.46 42.20 -15.64
CA GLY A 572 -17.64 43.15 -14.86
C GLY A 572 -17.61 42.99 -13.33
N THR A 573 -17.61 41.75 -12.82
CA THR A 573 -17.93 41.46 -11.42
C THR A 573 -16.75 41.73 -10.48
N PRO A 574 -17.01 42.26 -9.27
CA PRO A 574 -16.03 42.32 -8.17
C PRO A 574 -15.47 40.92 -7.84
N PRO A 575 -14.39 40.83 -7.04
CA PRO A 575 -13.80 39.55 -6.65
C PRO A 575 -14.86 38.57 -6.13
N LEU A 576 -14.81 37.31 -6.57
CA LEU A 576 -15.76 36.28 -6.11
C LEU A 576 -15.72 36.21 -4.58
N PRO A 577 -16.88 36.27 -3.91
CA PRO A 577 -16.92 36.17 -2.46
C PRO A 577 -16.38 34.79 -2.06
N THR A 578 -15.48 34.77 -1.08
CA THR A 578 -14.89 33.54 -0.55
C THR A 578 -15.44 33.26 0.83
N ILE A 579 -15.50 31.98 1.20
CA ILE A 579 -15.81 31.57 2.57
C ILE A 579 -14.51 31.68 3.38
N PRO A 580 -14.40 32.62 4.34
CA PRO A 580 -13.15 32.88 5.05
C PRO A 580 -12.69 31.67 5.87
N GLY A 581 -11.38 31.59 6.14
CA GLY A 581 -10.78 30.53 6.96
C GLY A 581 -10.67 29.17 6.25
N ASN A 582 -10.21 28.16 6.99
CA ASN A 582 -9.97 26.81 6.50
C ASN A 582 -10.89 25.79 7.19
N VAL A 583 -11.19 24.67 6.54
CA VAL A 583 -11.87 23.53 7.17
C VAL A 583 -11.03 23.03 8.36
N PRO A 584 -11.64 22.83 9.55
CA PRO A 584 -10.95 22.19 10.67
C PRO A 584 -10.43 20.80 10.29
N ARG A 585 -9.21 20.48 10.70
CA ARG A 585 -8.65 19.13 10.48
C ARG A 585 -9.46 18.09 11.27
N PRO A 586 -9.59 16.84 10.77
CA PRO A 586 -10.15 15.75 11.57
C PRO A 586 -9.48 15.64 12.94
N GLY A 587 -10.28 15.48 14.00
CA GLY A 587 -9.81 15.49 15.40
C GLY A 587 -9.71 16.86 16.06
N ALA A 588 -9.77 17.95 15.29
CA ALA A 588 -9.77 19.33 15.81
C ALA A 588 -11.13 20.03 15.60
N TRP A 589 -12.22 19.26 15.62
CA TRP A 589 -13.55 19.82 15.41
C TRP A 589 -14.01 20.64 16.63
N PRO A 590 -14.74 21.75 16.42
CA PRO A 590 -15.41 22.48 17.49
C PRO A 590 -16.39 21.58 18.27
N GLN A 591 -16.62 21.88 19.56
CA GLN A 591 -17.60 21.14 20.38
C GLN A 591 -19.05 21.37 19.92
N GLY A 592 -19.36 22.54 19.36
CA GLY A 592 -20.68 22.90 18.83
C GLY A 592 -20.82 22.73 17.32
N CYS A 593 -21.37 23.74 16.65
CA CYS A 593 -21.46 23.78 15.19
C CYS A 593 -20.05 23.77 14.57
N ARG A 594 -19.79 22.80 13.68
CA ARG A 594 -18.47 22.67 13.03
C ARG A 594 -18.10 23.87 12.15
N PHE A 595 -19.10 24.58 11.65
CA PHE A 595 -18.92 25.77 10.80
C PHE A 595 -18.82 27.08 11.60
N ALA A 596 -18.93 27.05 12.94
CA ALA A 596 -18.99 28.24 13.78
C ALA A 596 -17.85 29.24 13.54
N ASN A 597 -16.62 28.75 13.36
CA ASN A 597 -15.43 29.57 13.13
C ASN A 597 -15.38 30.29 11.76
N ARG A 598 -16.25 29.91 10.82
CA ARG A 598 -16.35 30.50 9.47
C ARG A 598 -17.74 31.11 9.21
N CYS A 599 -18.64 31.06 10.20
CA CYS A 599 -20.03 31.49 10.06
C CYS A 599 -20.18 32.96 10.45
N ALA A 600 -20.67 33.80 9.51
CA ALA A 600 -20.98 35.21 9.80
C ALA A 600 -22.13 35.39 10.81
N TYR A 601 -22.95 34.35 11.02
CA TYR A 601 -24.12 34.36 11.89
C TYR A 601 -23.89 33.63 13.22
N HIS A 602 -22.63 33.36 13.58
CA HIS A 602 -22.27 32.70 14.84
C HIS A 602 -22.81 33.47 16.06
N GLY A 603 -23.26 32.71 17.05
CA GLY A 603 -23.76 33.24 18.32
C GLY A 603 -23.77 32.13 19.38
N PRO A 604 -24.12 32.44 20.65
CA PRO A 604 -23.96 31.51 21.77
C PRO A 604 -24.68 30.15 21.60
N VAL A 605 -25.80 30.12 20.87
CA VAL A 605 -26.57 28.89 20.59
C VAL A 605 -25.78 27.90 19.72
N CYS A 606 -24.80 28.39 18.94
CA CYS A 606 -23.97 27.57 18.06
C CYS A 606 -22.84 26.84 18.79
N ASP A 607 -22.57 27.17 20.05
CA ASP A 607 -21.48 26.56 20.84
C ASP A 607 -21.88 25.19 21.41
N ALA A 608 -23.18 24.88 21.42
CA ALA A 608 -23.73 23.56 21.71
C ALA A 608 -23.84 22.69 20.46
N ALA A 609 -23.92 21.37 20.64
CA ALA A 609 -24.09 20.42 19.53
C ALA A 609 -25.40 20.68 18.79
N VAL A 610 -25.32 20.86 17.47
CA VAL A 610 -26.48 21.12 16.62
C VAL A 610 -26.92 19.82 15.92
N PRO A 611 -28.15 19.32 16.18
CA PRO A 611 -28.66 18.13 15.52
C PRO A 611 -29.13 18.44 14.09
N LEU A 612 -29.11 17.44 13.22
CA LEU A 612 -29.73 17.53 11.90
C LEU A 612 -31.26 17.47 12.08
N SER A 613 -31.93 18.60 11.90
CA SER A 613 -33.36 18.74 12.19
C SER A 613 -34.17 18.85 10.90
N ALA A 614 -35.39 18.29 10.89
CA ALA A 614 -36.31 18.45 9.76
C ALA A 614 -36.97 19.84 9.82
N LEU A 615 -37.08 20.48 8.65
CA LEU A 615 -37.75 21.76 8.46
C LEU A 615 -38.62 21.63 7.20
N GLY A 616 -39.82 21.06 7.32
CA GLY A 616 -40.59 20.61 6.15
C GLY A 616 -39.91 19.39 5.49
N GLU A 617 -39.73 19.41 4.16
CA GLU A 617 -39.07 18.32 3.41
C GLU A 617 -37.54 18.37 3.44
N ARG A 618 -36.96 19.47 3.93
CA ARG A 618 -35.50 19.64 4.06
C ARG A 618 -35.01 19.26 5.44
N ARG A 619 -33.73 18.92 5.53
CA ARG A 619 -33.03 18.66 6.79
C ARG A 619 -31.85 19.61 6.92
N VAL A 620 -31.74 20.31 8.04
CA VAL A 620 -30.72 21.35 8.25
C VAL A 620 -30.08 21.20 9.63
N ARG A 621 -28.75 21.28 9.68
CA ARG A 621 -27.96 21.26 10.92
C ARG A 621 -27.52 22.69 11.30
N CYS A 622 -28.51 23.57 11.51
CA CYS A 622 -28.26 24.95 11.92
C CYS A 622 -29.26 25.37 13.00
N ALA A 623 -28.77 25.86 14.13
CA ALA A 623 -29.62 26.36 15.21
C ALA A 623 -30.43 27.60 14.81
N ARG A 624 -29.98 28.34 13.78
CA ARG A 624 -30.62 29.56 13.27
C ARG A 624 -31.41 29.34 11.97
N ALA A 625 -31.60 28.09 11.51
CA ALA A 625 -32.22 27.79 10.22
C ALA A 625 -33.58 28.50 10.00
N GLY A 626 -34.43 28.54 11.03
CA GLY A 626 -35.74 29.21 10.95
C GLY A 626 -35.69 30.74 11.04
N SER A 627 -34.66 31.32 11.68
CA SER A 627 -34.51 32.79 11.83
C SER A 627 -33.76 33.46 10.68
N LEU A 628 -32.99 32.70 9.90
CA LEU A 628 -32.26 33.21 8.73
C LEU A 628 -33.20 33.64 7.59
N LEU A 629 -34.47 33.19 7.63
CA LEU A 629 -35.57 33.65 6.76
C LEU A 629 -35.79 35.17 6.78
N THR A 630 -35.62 35.78 7.95
CA THR A 630 -36.03 37.16 8.22
C THR A 630 -34.91 38.19 8.02
N GLU A 631 -33.64 37.77 8.03
CA GLU A 631 -32.48 38.67 7.93
C GLU A 631 -31.99 38.86 6.47
N GLY A 632 -32.39 37.97 5.54
CA GLY A 632 -31.97 38.03 4.13
C GLY A 632 -32.83 38.88 3.21
N ALA A 633 -33.86 39.55 3.73
CA ALA A 633 -34.75 40.45 2.98
C ALA A 633 -34.45 41.95 3.19
N ALA A 634 -33.26 42.28 3.71
CA ALA A 634 -32.81 43.65 3.97
C ALA A 634 -31.57 44.01 3.15
#